data_AF-A0A1J3IT55-F1
#
_entry.id   AF-A0A1J3IT55-F1
#
_cell.length_a   1.000
_cell.length_b   1.000
_cell.length_c   1.000
_cell.angle_alpha   90.00
_cell.angle_beta   90.00
_cell.angle_gamma   90.00
#
_symmetry.space_group_name_H-M   'P 1'
#
loop_
_entity.id
_entity.type
_entity.pdbx_description
1 polymer ?
#
loop_
_entity_poly.entity_id
_entity_poly.type
_entity_poly.pdbx_seq_one_letter_code
_entity_poly.pdbx_strand_id
1 'polypeptide(L)' 'YHWVGMKRDVADWVARCNTCSLVKAEHQVPGGLLQSLPIQEWKWDMITMDFVVGLPISRTFDAIWVIVDRLTKSAHF' A
#
# COMPACT_ATOMS: atom_id res chain seq x y z
N TYR A 1 -4.06 -26.07 33.56
CA TYR A 1 -4.20 -24.95 34.52
C TYR A 1 -5.41 -24.12 34.12
N HIS A 2 -6.12 -23.54 35.09
CA HIS A 2 -7.25 -22.64 34.85
C HIS A 2 -7.39 -21.69 36.03
N TRP A 3 -7.58 -20.39 35.76
CA TRP A 3 -7.80 -19.37 36.78
C TRP A 3 -8.74 -18.28 36.27
N VAL A 4 -9.35 -17.55 37.21
CA VAL A 4 -10.24 -16.43 36.91
C VAL A 4 -9.43 -15.32 36.23
N GLY A 5 -9.80 -14.95 35.01
CA GLY A 5 -9.13 -13.87 34.25
C GLY A 5 -8.05 -14.32 33.27
N MET A 6 -7.75 -15.62 33.15
CA MET A 6 -6.67 -16.16 32.28
C MET A 6 -6.58 -15.54 30.89
N LYS A 7 -7.70 -15.38 30.18
CA LYS A 7 -7.72 -14.80 28.82
C LYS A 7 -7.22 -13.34 28.81
N ARG A 8 -7.58 -12.56 29.82
CA ARG A 8 -7.18 -11.15 29.94
C ARG A 8 -5.70 -11.04 30.25
N ASP A 9 -5.20 -11.84 31.19
CA ASP A 9 -3.77 -11.82 31.57
C ASP A 9 -2.87 -12.21 30.39
N VAL A 10 -3.28 -13.22 29.62
CA VAL A 10 -2.57 -13.62 28.39
C VAL A 10 -2.61 -12.49 27.35
N ALA A 11 -3.76 -11.86 27.13
CA ALA A 11 -3.86 -10.74 26.19
C ALA A 11 -2.98 -9.56 26.61
N ASP A 12 -2.98 -9.19 27.89
CA ASP A 12 -2.17 -8.11 28.45
C ASP A 12 -0.67 -8.42 28.36
N TRP A 13 -0.28 -9.68 28.57
CA TRP A 13 1.10 -10.12 28.38
C TRP A 13 1.52 -10.05 26.91
N VAL A 14 0.69 -10.57 25.99
CA VAL A 14 0.96 -10.53 24.55
C VAL A 14 1.05 -9.08 24.05
N ALA A 15 0.20 -8.18 24.55
CA ALA A 15 0.20 -6.76 24.20
C ALA A 15 1.49 -6.03 24.63
N ARG A 16 2.16 -6.49 25.69
CA ARG A 16 3.45 -5.95 26.15
C ARG A 16 4.67 -6.67 25.58
N CYS A 17 4.49 -7.76 24.86
CA CYS A 17 5.59 -8.53 24.30
C CYS A 17 6.12 -7.88 23.00
N ASN A 18 7.34 -7.34 23.06
CA ASN A 18 7.98 -6.67 21.92
C ASN A 18 8.11 -7.59 20.69
N THR A 19 8.54 -8.85 20.88
CA THR A 19 8.67 -9.81 19.79
C THR A 19 7.32 -10.12 19.14
N CYS A 20 6.25 -10.22 19.93
CA CYS A 20 4.91 -10.41 19.39
C CYS A 20 4.47 -9.19 18.58
N SER A 21 4.72 -7.97 19.08
CA SER A 21 4.36 -6.73 18.38
C SER A 21 5.12 -6.54 17.06
N LEU A 22 6.36 -7.00 16.95
CA LEU A 22 7.17 -6.84 15.73
C LEU A 22 6.90 -7.92 14.67
N VAL A 23 6.58 -9.14 15.10
CA VAL A 23 6.48 -10.30 14.19
C VAL A 23 5.03 -10.59 13.79
N LYS A 24 4.05 -10.25 14.64
CA LYS A 24 2.65 -10.50 14.32
C LYS A 24 2.13 -9.39 13.42
N ALA A 25 1.60 -9.79 12.27
CA ALA A 25 0.88 -8.88 11.38
C ALA A 25 -0.34 -8.29 12.10
N GLU A 26 -0.57 -7.00 11.90
CA GLU A 26 -1.80 -6.34 12.31
C GLU A 26 -2.95 -6.84 11.43
N HIS A 27 -4.02 -7.32 12.06
CA HIS A 27 -5.23 -7.81 11.38
C HIS A 27 -6.37 -6.79 11.43
N GLN A 28 -6.09 -5.56 11.90
CA GLN A 28 -7.05 -4.47 11.82
C GLN A 28 -7.13 -3.98 10.37
N VAL A 29 -8.34 -3.68 9.92
CA VAL A 29 -8.52 -2.99 8.64
C VAL A 29 -7.85 -1.61 8.78
N PRO A 30 -7.09 -1.14 7.78
CA PRO A 30 -6.54 0.21 7.79
C PRO A 30 -7.65 1.21 8.14
N GLY A 31 -7.45 1.97 9.21
CA GLY A 31 -8.45 2.92 9.66
C GLY A 31 -8.68 4.00 8.61
N GLY A 32 -9.95 4.28 8.30
CA GLY A 32 -10.36 5.42 7.48
C GLY A 32 -11.04 5.07 6.16
N LEU A 33 -11.72 6.06 5.59
CA LEU A 33 -12.26 5.99 4.24
C LEU A 33 -11.15 6.33 3.24
N LEU A 34 -11.15 5.68 2.09
CA LEU A 34 -10.29 6.07 0.98
C LEU A 34 -10.61 7.53 0.60
N GLN A 35 -9.62 8.41 0.76
CA GLN A 35 -9.74 9.80 0.34
C GLN A 35 -9.54 9.88 -1.16
N SER A 36 -10.61 10.23 -1.88
CA SER A 36 -10.51 10.52 -3.30
C SER A 36 -9.71 11.80 -3.51
N LEU A 37 -8.69 11.73 -4.36
CA LEU A 37 -7.94 12.90 -4.78
C LEU A 37 -8.84 13.84 -5.60
N PRO A 38 -8.66 15.17 -5.53
CA PRO A 38 -9.49 16.14 -6.25
C PRO A 38 -9.45 15.90 -7.77
N ILE A 39 -10.58 16.16 -8.42
CA ILE A 39 -10.68 16.16 -9.89
C ILE A 39 -9.89 17.36 -10.41
N GLN A 40 -9.10 17.15 -11.46
CA GLN A 40 -8.31 18.21 -12.09
C GLN A 40 -9.18 19.02 -13.05
N GLU A 41 -8.85 20.29 -13.26
CA GLU A 41 -9.63 21.19 -14.09
C GLU A 41 -9.16 21.19 -15.55
N TRP A 42 -7.85 21.00 -15.78
CA TRP A 42 -7.23 20.97 -17.10
C TRP A 42 -6.40 19.71 -17.36
N LYS A 43 -6.21 19.43 -18.66
CA LYS A 43 -5.28 18.40 -19.14
C LYS A 43 -3.86 18.75 -18.67
N TRP A 44 -3.12 17.75 -18.26
CA TRP A 44 -1.73 17.83 -17.79
C TRP A 44 -1.53 18.55 -16.44
N ASP A 45 -2.59 18.89 -15.71
CA ASP A 45 -2.49 19.45 -14.35
C ASP A 45 -1.87 18.44 -13.36
N MET A 46 -2.21 17.16 -13.51
CA MET A 46 -1.68 16.09 -12.69
C MET A 46 -1.40 14.85 -13.55
N ILE A 47 -0.14 14.44 -13.55
CA ILE A 47 0.32 13.23 -14.21
C ILE A 47 0.77 12.20 -13.18
N THR A 48 0.55 10.93 -13.47
CA THR A 48 1.13 9.82 -12.72
C THR A 48 2.22 9.18 -13.56
N MET A 49 3.33 8.82 -12.93
CA MET A 49 4.47 8.18 -13.57
C MET A 49 4.71 6.81 -12.94
N ASP A 50 4.99 5.81 -13.75
CA ASP A 50 5.33 4.46 -13.31
C ASP A 50 6.31 3.79 -14.28
N PHE A 51 6.95 2.69 -13.86
CA PHE A 51 7.78 1.86 -14.72
C PHE A 51 7.25 0.43 -14.76
N VAL A 52 6.97 -0.07 -15.95
CA VAL A 52 6.75 -1.51 -16.16
C VAL A 52 8.11 -2.14 -16.37
N VAL A 53 8.62 -2.84 -15.36
CA VAL A 53 9.96 -3.45 -15.34
C VAL A 53 9.91 -4.98 -15.48
N GLY A 54 11.05 -5.61 -15.77
CA GLY A 54 11.17 -7.07 -15.87
C GLY A 54 10.66 -7.64 -17.21
N LEU A 55 10.63 -6.81 -18.25
CA LEU A 55 10.25 -7.22 -19.60
C LEU A 55 11.43 -7.93 -20.29
N PRO A 56 11.15 -8.75 -21.33
CA PRO A 56 12.21 -9.26 -22.20
C PRO A 56 13.05 -8.11 -22.77
N ILE A 57 14.37 -8.28 -22.76
CA ILE A 57 15.30 -7.24 -23.22
C ILE A 57 15.07 -6.94 -24.71
N SER A 58 14.80 -5.68 -25.02
CA SER A 58 14.74 -5.14 -26.38
C SER A 58 15.73 -4.01 -26.53
N ARG A 59 16.70 -4.15 -27.44
CA ARG A 59 17.72 -3.13 -27.71
C ARG A 59 18.36 -2.55 -26.44
N THR A 60 18.67 -3.42 -25.47
CA THR A 60 19.24 -3.12 -24.14
C THR A 60 18.32 -2.55 -23.07
N PHE A 61 17.01 -2.42 -23.33
CA PHE A 61 16.02 -1.98 -22.34
C PHE A 61 15.11 -3.14 -21.92
N ASP A 62 14.75 -3.17 -20.64
CA ASP A 62 13.85 -4.16 -20.01
C ASP A 62 12.66 -3.49 -19.28
N ALA A 63 12.50 -2.18 -19.47
CA ALA A 63 11.48 -1.38 -18.81
C ALA A 63 10.81 -0.38 -19.76
N ILE A 64 9.55 -0.07 -19.49
CA ILE A 64 8.76 0.96 -20.17
C ILE A 64 8.40 2.05 -19.15
N TRP A 65 8.60 3.32 -19.50
CA TRP A 65 8.22 4.45 -18.65
C TRP A 65 6.81 4.90 -18.99
N VAL A 66 5.88 4.72 -18.06
CA VAL A 66 4.47 5.05 -18.25
C VAL A 66 4.17 6.42 -17.65
N ILE A 67 3.62 7.33 -18.47
CA ILE A 67 3.14 8.64 -18.03
C ILE A 67 1.65 8.72 -18.35
N VAL A 68 0.80 8.94 -17.35
CA VAL A 68 -0.66 9.00 -17.53
C VAL A 68 -1.20 10.34 -17.05
N ASP A 69 -1.94 11.02 -17.92
CA ASP A 69 -2.75 12.17 -17.51
C ASP A 69 -3.94 11.72 -16.67
N ARG A 70 -4.06 12.25 -15.45
CA ARG A 70 -5.04 11.77 -14.49
C ARG A 70 -6.48 12.11 -14.89
N LEU A 71 -6.67 13.21 -15.63
CA LEU A 71 -7.98 13.72 -16.06
C LEU A 71 -8.52 12.93 -17.26
N THR A 72 -7.75 12.83 -18.35
CA THR A 72 -8.18 12.21 -19.61
C THR A 72 -7.90 10.72 -19.67
N LYS A 73 -7.06 10.18 -18.78
CA LYS A 73 -6.53 8.81 -18.83
C LYS A 73 -5.70 8.53 -20.10
N SER A 74 -5.20 9.57 -20.77
CA SER A 74 -4.24 9.41 -21.87
C SER A 74 -2.91 8.93 -21.31
N ALA A 75 -2.32 7.90 -21.93
CA ALA A 75 -1.06 7.30 -21.51
C ALA A 75 0.02 7.47 -22.60
N HIS A 76 1.25 7.71 -22.16
CA HIS A 76 2.47 7.77 -22.95
C HIS A 76 3.44 6.71 -22.42
N PHE A 77 4.15 6.04 -23.32
CA PHE A 77 5.03 4.89 -23.06
C PHE A 77 6.38 5.09 -23.74
#